data_AF-A0A2G9T9D8-F1
#
_entry.id   AF-A0A2G9T9D8-F1
#
_cell.length_a   1.000
_cell.length_b   1.000
_cell.length_c   1.000
_cell.angle_alpha   90.00
_cell.angle_beta   90.00
_cell.angle_gamma   90.00
#
_symmetry.space_group_name_H-M   'P 1'
#
loop_
_entity.id
_entity.type
_entity.pdbx_description
1 polymer ?
#
loop_
_entity_poly.entity_id
_entity_poly.type
_entity_poly.pdbx_seq_one_letter_code
_entity_poly.pdbx_strand_id
1 'polypeptide(L)' 'RFKLFYGMSSDTAMNKHHGSVAEYRASEGKTITIPYRGDVNETIFDILGGIRSACTYTGSAKLKGEIGKYT' A
#
# COMPACT_ATOMS: atom_id res chain seq x y z
N ARG A 1 -14.37 13.88 -3.75
CA ARG A 1 -13.18 14.41 -3.02
C ARG A 1 -11.98 13.56 -3.41
N PHE A 2 -10.80 14.14 -3.64
CA PHE A 2 -9.57 13.44 -4.04
C PHE A 2 -8.46 13.67 -3.01
N LYS A 3 -7.50 12.75 -2.93
CA LYS A 3 -6.29 12.84 -2.10
C LYS A 3 -5.05 12.67 -2.98
N LEU A 4 -3.99 13.39 -2.66
CA LEU A 4 -2.69 13.23 -3.31
C LEU A 4 -1.99 12.00 -2.73
N PHE A 5 -1.53 11.11 -3.59
CA PHE A 5 -0.72 9.95 -3.26
C PHE A 5 0.58 10.03 -4.05
N TYR A 6 1.71 9.91 -3.36
CA TYR A 6 3.01 10.02 -4.00
C TYR A 6 3.97 9.00 -3.40
N GLY A 7 4.77 8.36 -4.25
CA GLY A 7 5.84 7.46 -3.82
C GLY A 7 6.95 8.24 -3.09
N MET A 8 7.63 7.60 -2.13
CA MET A 8 8.68 8.26 -1.36
C MET A 8 9.92 8.66 -2.20
N SER A 9 10.14 7.99 -3.33
CA SER A 9 11.17 8.37 -4.32
C SER A 9 10.65 9.30 -5.43
N SER A 10 9.50 9.96 -5.22
CA SER A 10 8.96 10.94 -6.18
C SER A 10 9.51 12.34 -5.93
N ASP A 11 9.54 13.17 -6.97
CA ASP A 11 9.87 14.60 -6.85
C ASP A 11 9.08 15.31 -5.74
N THR A 12 7.79 14.96 -5.61
CA THR A 12 6.90 15.51 -4.57
C THR A 12 7.39 15.16 -3.17
N ALA A 13 7.84 13.93 -2.94
CA ALA A 13 8.39 13.51 -1.64
C ALA A 13 9.76 14.13 -1.37
N MET A 14 10.63 14.16 -2.37
CA MET A 14 11.99 14.71 -2.26
C MET A 14 11.96 16.21 -1.97
N ASN A 15 11.14 16.98 -2.70
CA ASN A 15 10.97 18.41 -2.44
C ASN A 15 10.34 18.69 -1.08
N LYS A 16 9.37 17.87 -0.64
CA LYS A 16 8.67 18.08 0.63
C LYS A 16 9.50 17.73 1.87
N HIS A 17 10.37 16.73 1.78
CA HIS A 17 11.10 16.21 2.95
C HIS A 17 12.60 16.51 2.94
N HIS A 18 13.22 16.75 1.77
CA HIS A 18 14.67 16.97 1.63
C HIS A 18 15.03 18.34 1.04
N GLY A 19 14.03 19.17 0.68
CA GLY A 19 14.23 20.55 0.23
C GLY A 19 14.69 20.71 -1.23
N SER A 20 15.18 19.64 -1.87
CA SER A 20 15.43 19.58 -3.31
C SER A 20 15.54 18.15 -3.81
N VAL A 21 15.33 17.96 -5.11
CA VAL A 21 15.77 16.77 -5.84
C VAL A 21 17.24 16.99 -6.18
N ALA A 22 18.13 16.15 -5.66
CA ALA A 22 19.54 16.24 -6.04
C ALA A 22 19.66 16.01 -7.56
N GLU A 23 20.38 16.88 -8.29
CA GLU A 23 20.44 16.86 -9.77
C GLU A 23 20.87 15.51 -10.37
N TYR A 24 21.55 14.66 -9.60
CA TYR A 24 22.00 13.33 -10.03
C TYR A 24 20.98 12.20 -9.75
N ARG A 25 19.84 12.48 -9.10
CA ARG A 25 18.79 11.50 -8.82
C ARG A 25 17.59 11.72 -9.73
N ALA A 26 17.26 10.69 -10.52
CA ALA A 26 15.99 10.65 -11.24
C ALA A 26 14.85 10.26 -10.28
N SER A 27 13.67 10.87 -10.47
CA SER A 27 12.45 10.47 -9.74
C SER A 27 12.01 9.08 -10.17
N GLU A 28 12.17 8.10 -9.28
CA GLU A 28 11.66 6.74 -9.47
C GLU A 28 10.21 6.59 -8.98
N GLY A 29 9.73 7.54 -8.18
CA GLY A 29 8.37 7.55 -7.64
C GLY A 29 7.40 8.34 -8.52
N LYS A 30 6.13 7.92 -8.52
CA LYS A 30 5.03 8.61 -9.20
C LYS A 30 4.18 9.39 -8.20
N THR A 31 3.62 10.52 -8.64
CA THR A 31 2.59 11.29 -7.92
C THR A 31 1.27 11.19 -8.67
N ILE A 32 0.20 10.79 -7.99
CA ILE A 32 -1.14 10.65 -8.56
C ILE A 32 -2.21 11.16 -7.58
N THR A 33 -3.37 11.54 -8.11
CA THR A 33 -4.56 11.85 -7.31
C THR A 33 -5.48 10.64 -7.28
N ILE A 34 -5.87 10.23 -6.08
CA ILE A 34 -6.73 9.06 -5.86
C ILE A 34 -8.07 9.55 -5.29
N PRO A 35 -9.21 8.98 -5.73
CA PRO A 35 -10.49 9.22 -5.08
C PRO A 35 -10.40 8.93 -3.57
N TYR A 36 -10.95 9.83 -2.76
CA TYR A 36 -10.98 9.62 -1.32
C TYR A 36 -11.89 8.44 -0.97
N ARG A 37 -11.36 7.48 -0.19
CA ARG A 37 -12.02 6.21 0.12
C ARG A 37 -12.77 6.17 1.46
N GLY A 38 -12.82 7.28 2.21
CA GLY A 38 -13.50 7.30 3.51
C GLY A 38 -12.59 6.91 4.67
N ASP A 39 -13.17 6.26 5.69
CA ASP A 39 -12.47 5.78 6.88
C ASP A 39 -11.60 4.56 6.53
N VAL A 40 -10.40 4.51 7.12
CA VAL A 40 -9.45 3.41 6.91
C VAL A 40 -9.95 2.09 7.51
N ASN A 41 -10.79 2.14 8.55
CA ASN A 41 -11.31 0.96 9.24
C ASN A 41 -12.07 0.03 8.27
N GLU A 42 -12.87 0.59 7.36
CA GLU A 42 -13.60 -0.19 6.35
C GLU A 42 -12.65 -0.98 5.45
N THR A 43 -11.57 -0.33 4.99
CA THR A 43 -10.56 -0.97 4.14
C THR A 43 -9.80 -2.06 4.91
N ILE A 44 -9.50 -1.84 6.19
CA ILE A 44 -8.84 -2.83 7.04
C ILE A 44 -9.73 -4.07 7.23
N PHE A 45 -11.02 -3.89 7.51
CA PHE A 45 -11.95 -5.01 7.68
C PHE A 45 -12.13 -5.81 6.39
N ASP A 46 -12.18 -5.14 5.23
CA ASP A 46 -12.26 -5.80 3.93
C ASP A 46 -11.03 -6.68 3.66
N ILE A 47 -9.82 -6.15 3.87
CA ILE A 47 -8.57 -6.91 3.73
C ILE A 47 -8.53 -8.10 4.69
N LEU A 48 -8.86 -7.89 5.97
CA LEU A 48 -8.84 -8.97 6.96
C LEU A 48 -9.94 -10.02 6.69
N GLY A 49 -11.10 -9.61 6.17
CA GLY A 49 -12.17 -10.51 5.75
C GLY A 49 -11.75 -11.37 4.55
N GLY A 50 -11.17 -10.74 3.52
CA GLY A 50 -10.65 -11.42 2.34
C GLY A 50 -9.56 -12.43 2.67
N ILE A 51 -8.61 -12.08 3.55
CA ILE A 51 -7.57 -13.00 4.00
C ILE A 51 -8.19 -14.20 4.75
N ARG A 52 -9.16 -14.00 5.64
CA ARG A 52 -9.83 -15.11 6.35
C ARG A 52 -10.63 -16.02 5.40
N SER A 53 -11.26 -15.44 4.38
CA SER A 53 -11.94 -16.20 3.34
C SER A 53 -10.93 -17.06 2.57
N ALA A 54 -9.82 -16.48 2.12
CA ALA A 54 -8.73 -17.22 1.46
C ALA A 54 -8.17 -18.35 2.35
N CYS A 55 -7.93 -18.08 3.64
CA CYS A 55 -7.54 -19.11 4.61
C CYS A 55 -8.54 -20.27 4.68
N THR A 56 -9.84 -19.98 4.61
CA THR A 56 -10.90 -20.99 4.62
C THR A 56 -10.83 -21.87 3.36
N TYR A 57 -10.58 -21.28 2.19
CA TYR A 57 -10.40 -22.02 0.94
C TYR A 57 -9.18 -22.95 0.95
N THR A 58 -8.10 -22.55 1.61
CA THR A 58 -6.88 -23.36 1.72
C THR A 58 -6.86 -24.28 2.94
N GLY A 59 -7.94 -24.32 3.74
CA GLY A 59 -8.00 -25.12 4.97
C GLY A 59 -6.99 -24.68 6.04
N SER A 60 -6.51 -23.44 5.97
CA SER A 60 -5.49 -22.90 6.87
C SER A 60 -6.14 -22.19 8.06
N ALA A 61 -5.95 -22.71 9.27
CA ALA A 61 -6.29 -22.04 10.51
C ALA A 61 -5.35 -20.85 10.84
N LYS A 62 -4.14 -20.84 10.29
CA LYS A 62 -3.13 -19.79 10.57
C LYS A 62 -2.40 -19.34 9.30
N LEU A 63 -2.16 -18.03 9.18
CA LEU A 63 -1.31 -17.48 8.11
C LEU A 63 0.11 -18.05 8.14
N LYS A 64 0.73 -18.06 9.33
CA LYS A 64 2.10 -18.53 9.53
C LYS A 64 2.14 -20.05 9.48
N GLY A 65 2.81 -20.59 8.47
CA GLY A 65 3.15 -22.01 8.38
C GLY A 65 2.08 -22.91 7.76
N GLU A 66 0.93 -22.39 7.34
CA GLU A 66 -0.06 -23.20 6.58
C GLU A 66 -0.23 -22.66 5.17
N ILE A 67 -0.50 -21.35 5.00
CA ILE A 67 -0.50 -20.73 3.66
C ILE A 67 0.91 -20.76 3.03
N GLY A 68 1.93 -20.38 3.81
CA GLY A 68 3.32 -20.35 3.32
C GLY A 68 3.99 -21.72 3.13
N LYS A 69 3.28 -22.84 3.33
CA LYS A 69 3.75 -24.18 2.95
C LYS A 69 3.41 -24.52 1.49
N TYR A 70 2.43 -23.84 0.91
CA TYR A 70 1.99 -24.02 -0.47
C TYR A 70 2.61 -22.99 -1.43
N THR A 71 3.45 -22.09 -0.94
CA THR A 71 4.27 -21.15 -1.72
C THR A 71 5.73 -21.60 -1.68
#